data_AF-A0A319D9K3-F1
#
_entry.id   AF-A0A319D9K3-F1
#
_cell.length_a   1.000
_cell.length_b   1.000
_cell.length_c   1.000
_cell.angle_alpha   90.00
_cell.angle_beta   90.00
_cell.angle_gamma   90.00
#
_symmetry.space_group_name_H-M   'P 1'
#
loop_
_entity.id
_entity.type
_entity.pdbx_description
1 polymer ?
#
loop_
_entity_poly.entity_id
_entity_poly.type
_entity_poly.pdbx_seq_one_letter_code
_entity_poly.pdbx_strand_id
1 'polypeptide(L)'
;MLVNRDSLASLPYFAAMLRPNTWSESQPGTRTITVHEDHPVAMELLLRGLHDTLPDLSASTTSTTLTNVTIKDIWYTVLLSDKYLLDRDPLSAWVSSWTQAELKEPRQSQRGDKLQLEQELLFPAYAFDCAKEFQIVTRKLVYHGKGHLVERNPVEVRQLHLPARVCQQLNASRGRLRTILHTSLFEAVASLVSIGDCPCKELAVFEYLRELKRIEVWPLEDVMKDASISDILERLDDFDQKNMRRLKDEEFDGSRFCACSRSWAVVVNQAKKRVAEYFDGLCLDCMDKTKNLGEGGDQDDDYWHYWKRYSRYDSKCRIMHGQPTWYFSFMGRREKGGLVAGLEDEK
;
A
#
# COMPACT_ATOMS: atom_id res chain seq x y z
N MET A 1 27.10 24.05 6.28
CA MET A 1 27.38 23.35 5.02
C MET A 1 27.86 24.37 3.99
N LEU A 2 28.88 24.06 3.20
CA LEU A 2 29.28 24.91 2.07
C LEU A 2 28.42 24.52 0.85
N VAL A 3 27.87 25.51 0.17
CA VAL A 3 26.97 25.34 -0.98
C VAL A 3 27.39 26.28 -2.11
N ASN A 4 27.21 25.84 -3.35
CA ASN A 4 27.39 26.71 -4.52
C ASN A 4 26.24 27.72 -4.59
N ARG A 5 26.57 29.01 -4.66
CA ARG A 5 25.59 30.11 -4.63
C ARG A 5 24.64 30.05 -5.83
N ASP A 6 25.12 29.66 -7.00
CA ASP A 6 24.33 29.62 -8.23
C ASP A 6 23.33 28.47 -8.20
N SER A 7 23.73 27.27 -7.72
CA SER A 7 22.77 26.18 -7.52
C SER A 7 21.74 26.56 -6.45
N LEU A 8 22.14 27.20 -5.35
CA LEU A 8 21.21 27.67 -4.33
C LEU A 8 20.21 28.69 -4.90
N ALA A 9 20.70 29.62 -5.73
CA ALA A 9 19.88 30.62 -6.41
C ALA A 9 18.96 30.04 -7.50
N SER A 10 19.05 28.75 -7.83
CA SER A 10 18.04 28.09 -8.68
C SER A 10 16.68 27.94 -7.99
N LEU A 11 16.68 27.96 -6.65
CA LEU A 11 15.44 27.88 -5.87
C LEU A 11 14.80 29.26 -5.72
N PRO A 12 13.50 29.44 -6.01
CA PRO A 12 12.86 30.75 -5.99
C PRO A 12 13.04 31.53 -4.68
N TYR A 13 12.98 30.84 -3.54
CA TYR A 13 13.17 31.43 -2.22
C TYR A 13 14.57 32.05 -2.08
N PHE A 14 15.62 31.28 -2.37
CA PHE A 14 16.99 31.76 -2.25
C PHE A 14 17.35 32.71 -3.39
N ALA A 15 16.78 32.54 -4.59
CA ALA A 15 16.91 33.51 -5.68
C ALA A 15 16.43 34.89 -5.24
N ALA A 16 15.27 34.97 -4.58
CA ALA A 16 14.70 36.20 -4.04
C ALA A 16 15.57 36.79 -2.91
N MET A 17 16.04 35.95 -2.00
CA MET A 17 16.92 36.34 -0.91
C MET A 17 18.27 36.89 -1.41
N LEU A 18 18.82 36.28 -2.46
CA LEU A 18 20.14 36.62 -3.00
C LEU A 18 20.09 37.75 -4.04
N ARG A 19 18.90 38.33 -4.32
CA ARG A 19 18.77 39.49 -5.23
C ARG A 19 19.59 40.66 -4.70
N PRO A 20 20.44 41.28 -5.54
CA PRO A 20 21.33 42.35 -5.10
C PRO A 20 20.59 43.46 -4.36
N ASN A 21 21.18 43.92 -3.26
CA ASN A 21 20.72 45.07 -2.46
C ASN A 21 19.28 44.97 -1.92
N THR A 22 18.72 43.76 -1.85
CA THR A 22 17.35 43.56 -1.34
C THR A 22 17.37 43.11 0.12
N TRP A 23 18.35 42.28 0.49
CA TRP A 23 18.46 41.66 1.82
C TRP A 23 19.90 41.75 2.36
N SER A 24 20.08 41.63 3.68
CA SER A 24 21.41 41.55 4.32
C SER A 24 22.29 40.43 3.73
N GLU A 25 21.64 39.32 3.39
CA GLU A 25 22.20 38.09 2.82
C GLU A 25 22.70 38.31 1.38
N SER A 26 22.20 39.34 0.71
CA SER A 26 22.60 39.71 -0.64
C SER A 26 23.79 40.68 -0.69
N GLN A 27 24.23 41.22 0.46
CA GLN A 27 25.28 42.24 0.48
C GLN A 27 26.65 41.69 0.05
N PRO A 28 27.45 42.51 -0.67
CA PRO A 28 28.83 42.14 -1.01
C PRO A 28 29.64 41.78 0.23
N GLY A 29 30.20 40.58 0.28
CA GLY A 29 31.00 40.07 1.41
C GLY A 29 30.24 39.14 2.36
N THR A 30 28.91 39.10 2.32
CA THR A 30 28.12 38.12 3.08
C THR A 30 28.29 36.73 2.45
N ARG A 31 28.91 35.81 3.20
CA ARG A 31 29.17 34.41 2.79
C ARG A 31 28.41 33.38 3.60
N THR A 32 27.55 33.83 4.51
CA THR A 32 26.83 32.96 5.43
C THR A 32 25.36 33.38 5.45
N ILE A 33 24.49 32.39 5.31
CA ILE A 33 23.05 32.53 5.45
C ILE A 33 22.66 31.65 6.63
N THR A 34 21.95 32.23 7.59
CA THR A 34 21.37 31.47 8.70
C THR A 34 19.91 31.23 8.37
N VAL A 35 19.52 29.97 8.33
CA VAL A 35 18.13 29.58 8.13
C VAL A 35 17.57 29.11 9.47
N HIS A 36 16.44 29.66 9.86
CA HIS A 36 15.80 29.39 11.14
C HIS A 36 14.65 28.39 10.98
N GLU A 37 14.37 27.64 12.04
CA GLU A 37 13.21 26.73 12.18
C GLU A 37 13.19 25.52 11.22
N ASP A 38 14.30 25.25 10.51
CA ASP A 38 14.42 24.09 9.64
C ASP A 38 15.07 22.90 10.34
N HIS A 39 14.61 21.70 9.96
CA HIS A 39 15.21 20.47 10.44
C HIS A 39 16.61 20.28 9.81
N PRO A 40 17.71 20.25 10.61
CA PRO A 40 19.07 20.35 10.08
C PRO A 40 19.44 19.23 9.10
N VAL A 41 19.09 17.98 9.41
CA VAL A 41 19.39 16.82 8.57
C VAL A 41 18.60 16.85 7.26
N ALA A 42 17.34 17.30 7.32
CA ALA A 42 16.50 17.42 6.13
C ALA A 42 17.00 18.52 5.20
N MET A 43 17.49 19.62 5.77
CA MET A 43 18.13 20.70 5.02
C MET A 43 19.45 20.24 4.38
N GLU A 44 20.27 19.47 5.10
CA GLU A 44 21.48 18.87 4.51
C GLU A 44 21.15 17.93 3.34
N LEU A 45 20.10 17.09 3.47
CA LEU A 45 19.62 16.24 2.36
C LEU A 45 19.18 17.06 1.16
N LEU A 46 18.36 18.09 1.38
CA LEU A 46 17.87 18.98 0.34
C LEU A 46 19.03 19.65 -0.41
N LEU A 47 19.96 20.25 0.33
CA LEU A 47 21.11 20.94 -0.26
C LEU A 47 22.05 19.96 -0.98
N ARG A 48 22.28 18.76 -0.44
CA ARG A 48 23.11 17.77 -1.13
C ARG A 48 22.46 17.26 -2.41
N GLY A 49 21.14 17.07 -2.41
CA GLY A 49 20.38 16.74 -3.61
C GLY A 49 20.49 17.82 -4.67
N LEU A 50 20.35 19.09 -4.28
CA LEU A 50 20.51 20.23 -5.18
C LEU A 50 21.91 20.33 -5.81
N HIS A 51 22.92 19.78 -5.14
CA HIS A 51 24.31 19.82 -5.58
C HIS A 51 24.81 18.48 -6.14
N ASP A 52 23.95 17.46 -6.30
CA ASP A 52 24.35 16.11 -6.72
C ASP A 52 25.48 15.51 -5.85
N THR A 53 25.47 15.80 -4.55
CA THR A 53 26.47 15.35 -3.56
C THR A 53 25.88 14.40 -2.50
N LEU A 54 24.75 13.78 -2.82
CA LEU A 54 24.18 12.72 -1.99
C LEU A 54 25.10 11.50 -2.04
N PRO A 55 25.36 10.86 -0.88
CA PRO A 55 26.21 9.68 -0.84
C PRO A 55 25.53 8.51 -1.55
N ASP A 56 26.33 7.72 -2.27
CA ASP A 56 25.89 6.43 -2.78
C ASP A 56 25.71 5.46 -1.61
N LEU A 57 24.46 5.11 -1.32
CA LEU A 57 24.10 4.18 -0.24
C LEU A 57 24.46 2.72 -0.57
N SER A 58 24.79 2.41 -1.83
CA SER A 58 25.24 1.07 -2.24
C SER A 58 26.74 0.86 -2.02
N ALA A 59 27.51 1.95 -1.94
CA ALA A 59 28.94 1.94 -1.67
C ALA A 59 29.19 1.98 -0.15
N SER A 60 29.06 0.82 0.50
CA SER A 60 29.55 0.63 1.87
C SER A 60 31.05 0.86 1.89
N THR A 61 31.48 2.08 2.25
CA THR A 61 32.77 2.51 2.84
C THR A 61 33.17 3.89 2.33
N THR A 62 32.71 4.96 2.98
CA THR A 62 33.59 6.06 3.46
C THR A 62 32.76 7.15 4.14
N SER A 63 33.31 7.63 5.25
CA SER A 63 32.86 8.73 6.11
C SER A 63 32.10 9.85 5.37
N THR A 64 30.77 9.83 5.45
CA THR A 64 29.91 10.98 5.15
C THR A 64 28.84 11.09 6.24
N THR A 65 28.52 12.31 6.65
CA THR A 65 27.64 12.68 7.78
C THR A 65 26.19 12.18 7.71
N LEU A 66 25.80 11.52 6.61
CA LEU A 66 24.43 11.06 6.33
C LEU A 66 24.19 9.56 6.57
N THR A 67 25.05 8.87 7.29
CA THR A 67 24.86 7.44 7.60
C THR A 67 23.67 7.17 8.53
N ASN A 68 23.18 8.19 9.25
CA ASN A 68 22.12 8.09 10.27
C ASN A 68 20.84 8.85 9.90
N VAL A 69 20.45 8.89 8.62
CA VAL A 69 19.15 9.45 8.23
C VAL A 69 18.02 8.55 8.72
N THR A 70 17.13 9.13 9.53
CA THR A 70 15.93 8.50 10.09
C THR A 70 14.71 8.79 9.22
N ILE A 71 13.62 8.04 9.45
CA ILE A 71 12.36 8.31 8.77
C ILE A 71 11.81 9.72 9.04
N LYS A 72 12.02 10.27 10.24
CA LYS A 72 11.59 11.64 10.58
C LYS A 72 12.30 12.66 9.70
N ASP A 73 13.57 12.43 9.40
CA ASP A 73 14.36 13.28 8.52
C ASP A 73 13.74 13.30 7.12
N ILE A 74 13.35 12.14 6.59
CA ILE A 74 12.69 12.04 5.28
C ILE A 74 11.35 12.79 5.25
N TRP A 75 10.56 12.69 6.32
CA TRP A 75 9.31 13.46 6.46
C TRP A 75 9.55 14.96 6.46
N TYR A 76 10.56 15.43 7.22
CA TYR A 76 10.96 16.83 7.18
C TYR A 76 11.52 17.24 5.82
N THR A 77 12.18 16.35 5.07
CA THR A 77 12.64 16.65 3.71
C THR A 77 11.47 16.93 2.77
N VAL A 78 10.33 16.23 2.91
CA VAL A 78 9.10 16.57 2.17
C VAL A 78 8.66 18.00 2.51
N LEU A 79 8.57 18.32 3.80
CA LEU A 79 8.17 19.65 4.27
C LEU A 79 9.08 20.76 3.74
N LEU A 80 10.40 20.56 3.79
CA LEU A 80 11.36 21.55 3.32
C LEU A 80 11.35 21.67 1.78
N SER A 81 11.10 20.58 1.07
CA SER A 81 10.93 20.63 -0.39
C SER A 81 9.73 21.51 -0.76
N ASP A 82 8.63 21.40 -0.02
CA ASP A 82 7.46 22.29 -0.20
C ASP A 82 7.76 23.73 0.19
N LYS A 83 8.39 23.94 1.36
CA LYS A 83 8.77 25.28 1.85
C LYS A 83 9.66 26.03 0.86
N TYR A 84 10.61 25.34 0.24
CA TYR A 84 11.58 25.93 -0.67
C TYR A 84 11.24 25.79 -2.16
N LEU A 85 10.08 25.21 -2.48
CA LEU A 85 9.62 24.94 -3.84
C LEU A 85 10.66 24.14 -4.65
N LEU A 86 11.31 23.17 -4.00
CA LEU A 86 12.24 22.26 -4.63
C LEU A 86 11.47 21.13 -5.32
N ASP A 87 11.80 20.88 -6.59
CA ASP A 87 11.42 19.63 -7.25
C ASP A 87 12.07 18.45 -6.53
N ARG A 88 11.27 17.44 -6.18
CA ARG A 88 11.73 16.29 -5.40
C ARG A 88 12.43 15.23 -6.26
N ASP A 89 12.31 15.31 -7.58
CA ASP A 89 12.91 14.37 -8.53
C ASP A 89 14.41 14.07 -8.29
N PRO A 90 15.27 15.06 -7.98
CA PRO A 90 16.69 14.81 -7.66
C PRO A 90 16.90 13.97 -6.40
N LEU A 91 15.94 13.98 -5.46
CA LEU A 91 15.99 13.22 -4.22
C LEU A 91 15.36 11.83 -4.35
N SER A 92 14.42 11.64 -5.30
CA SER A 92 13.60 10.43 -5.40
C SER A 92 14.41 9.15 -5.55
N ALA A 93 15.47 9.13 -6.36
CA ALA A 93 16.32 7.96 -6.53
C ALA A 93 17.08 7.57 -5.24
N TRP A 94 17.57 8.58 -4.52
CA TRP A 94 18.26 8.38 -3.25
C TRP A 94 17.28 7.92 -2.16
N VAL A 95 16.09 8.54 -2.06
CA VAL A 95 15.05 8.15 -1.09
C VAL A 95 14.53 6.74 -1.37
N SER A 96 14.36 6.35 -2.63
CA SER A 96 13.99 4.98 -3.01
C SER A 96 15.05 3.98 -2.55
N SER A 97 16.33 4.28 -2.78
CA SER A 97 17.46 3.44 -2.32
C SER A 97 17.53 3.34 -0.79
N TRP A 98 17.36 4.46 -0.09
CA TRP A 98 17.28 4.51 1.37
C TRP A 98 16.11 3.68 1.90
N THR A 99 14.93 3.81 1.29
CA THR A 99 13.72 3.07 1.67
C THR A 99 13.88 1.58 1.47
N GLN A 100 14.53 1.15 0.38
CA GLN A 100 14.84 -0.27 0.15
C GLN A 100 15.80 -0.81 1.22
N ALA A 101 16.80 -0.02 1.63
CA ALA A 101 17.70 -0.42 2.71
C ALA A 101 16.94 -0.58 4.04
N GLU A 102 16.07 0.37 4.40
CA GLU A 102 15.23 0.28 5.60
C GLU A 102 14.28 -0.92 5.60
N LEU A 103 13.68 -1.24 4.45
CA LEU A 103 12.77 -2.39 4.33
C LEU A 103 13.52 -3.74 4.45
N LYS A 104 14.80 -3.80 4.04
CA LYS A 104 15.62 -5.01 4.13
C LYS A 104 16.18 -5.21 5.54
N GLU A 105 16.78 -4.16 6.10
CA GLU A 105 17.44 -4.18 7.39
C GLU A 105 16.98 -2.97 8.21
N PRO A 106 15.85 -3.07 8.92
CA PRO A 106 15.33 -1.98 9.72
C PRO A 106 16.35 -1.54 10.78
N ARG A 107 16.97 -0.38 10.58
CA ARG A 107 17.99 0.18 11.49
C ARG A 107 17.40 0.54 12.86
N GLN A 108 16.08 0.76 12.92
CA GLN A 108 15.34 1.01 14.15
C GLN A 108 14.56 -0.25 14.56
N SER A 109 15.29 -1.27 15.02
CA SER A 109 14.79 -2.60 15.38
C SER A 109 13.97 -2.64 16.69
N GLN A 110 13.66 -1.49 17.30
CA GLN A 110 12.89 -1.36 18.56
C GLN A 110 11.41 -1.00 18.34
N ARG A 111 10.85 -1.22 17.16
CA ARG A 111 9.44 -0.94 16.88
C ARG A 111 8.59 -2.07 17.45
N GLY A 112 7.86 -1.79 18.53
CA GLY A 112 6.97 -2.76 19.19
C GLY A 112 5.79 -3.21 18.32
N ASP A 113 5.47 -2.44 17.27
CA ASP A 113 4.48 -2.82 16.25
C ASP A 113 5.19 -3.29 14.98
N LYS A 114 4.87 -4.51 14.54
CA LYS A 114 5.46 -5.20 13.38
C LYS A 114 5.30 -4.43 12.07
N LEU A 115 4.35 -3.50 11.97
CA LEU A 115 4.05 -2.74 10.75
C LEU A 115 4.28 -1.24 10.87
N GLN A 116 4.86 -0.78 11.96
CA GLN A 116 5.12 0.65 12.19
C GLN A 116 5.99 1.26 11.08
N LEU A 117 6.97 0.51 10.57
CA LEU A 117 7.83 0.99 9.48
C LEU A 117 7.05 1.25 8.20
N GLU A 118 6.22 0.30 7.80
CA GLU A 118 5.39 0.42 6.61
C GLU A 118 4.39 1.59 6.75
N GLN A 119 3.77 1.76 7.92
CA GLN A 119 2.85 2.86 8.17
C GLN A 119 3.52 4.24 8.09
N GLU A 120 4.77 4.36 8.52
CA GLU A 120 5.54 5.60 8.47
C GLU A 120 6.17 5.85 7.09
N LEU A 121 6.45 4.79 6.31
CA LEU A 121 7.01 4.90 4.95
C LEU A 121 5.98 5.24 3.88
N LEU A 122 4.70 5.02 4.17
CA LEU A 122 3.58 5.27 3.26
C LEU A 122 3.62 6.67 2.63
N PHE A 123 3.69 7.71 3.46
CA PHE A 123 3.68 9.10 2.98
C PHE A 123 4.97 9.49 2.24
N PRO A 124 6.19 9.23 2.76
CA PRO A 124 7.41 9.46 2.01
C PRO A 124 7.46 8.78 0.64
N ALA A 125 7.09 7.49 0.56
CA ALA A 125 7.12 6.75 -0.69
C ALA A 125 6.14 7.34 -1.72
N TYR A 126 5.01 7.88 -1.27
CA TYR A 126 4.08 8.65 -2.11
C TYR A 126 4.66 10.01 -2.51
N ALA A 127 5.20 10.77 -1.55
CA ALA A 127 5.67 12.14 -1.76
C ALA A 127 6.90 12.24 -2.67
N PHE A 128 7.78 11.22 -2.65
CA PHE A 128 8.97 11.08 -3.50
C PHE A 128 8.75 10.16 -4.70
N ASP A 129 7.49 9.85 -5.02
CA ASP A 129 7.13 9.05 -6.21
C ASP A 129 7.86 7.69 -6.33
N CYS A 130 8.15 7.05 -5.20
CA CYS A 130 8.85 5.78 -5.09
C CYS A 130 7.89 4.60 -5.37
N ALA A 131 7.52 4.41 -6.64
CA ALA A 131 6.44 3.50 -7.04
C ALA A 131 6.60 2.05 -6.55
N LYS A 132 7.82 1.50 -6.60
CA LYS A 132 8.09 0.13 -6.17
C LYS A 132 7.96 -0.03 -4.66
N GLU A 133 8.55 0.88 -3.90
CA GLU A 133 8.51 0.88 -2.44
C GLU A 133 7.07 1.09 -1.95
N PHE A 134 6.34 2.00 -2.58
CA PHE A 134 4.95 2.26 -2.27
C PHE A 134 4.07 1.01 -2.50
N GLN A 135 4.27 0.29 -3.59
CA GLN A 135 3.58 -0.98 -3.85
C GLN A 135 3.89 -2.03 -2.78
N ILE A 136 5.17 -2.20 -2.43
CA ILE A 136 5.61 -3.17 -1.41
C ILE A 136 4.96 -2.85 -0.05
N VAL A 137 5.07 -1.60 0.40
CA VAL A 137 4.57 -1.13 1.69
C VAL A 137 3.05 -1.31 1.77
N THR A 138 2.33 -0.87 0.75
CA THR A 138 0.86 -0.96 0.70
C THR A 138 0.36 -2.40 0.66
N ARG A 139 1.03 -3.29 -0.09
CA ARG A 139 0.75 -4.73 -0.08
C ARG A 139 0.95 -5.32 1.31
N LYS A 140 2.11 -5.06 1.93
CA LYS A 140 2.43 -5.61 3.26
C LYS A 140 1.41 -5.16 4.31
N LEU A 141 1.01 -3.89 4.28
CA LEU A 141 -0.04 -3.37 5.15
C LEU A 141 -1.37 -4.08 4.92
N VAL A 142 -1.83 -4.22 3.68
CA VAL A 142 -3.13 -4.86 3.38
C VAL A 142 -3.20 -6.29 3.88
N TYR A 143 -2.15 -7.09 3.66
CA TYR A 143 -2.12 -8.51 4.02
C TYR A 143 -1.83 -8.78 5.50
N HIS A 144 -0.86 -8.07 6.10
CA HIS A 144 -0.40 -8.36 7.47
C HIS A 144 -1.02 -7.46 8.54
N GLY A 145 -1.60 -6.31 8.16
CA GLY A 145 -2.16 -5.39 9.14
C GLY A 145 -3.46 -5.89 9.76
N LYS A 146 -3.64 -5.55 11.03
CA LYS A 146 -4.85 -5.81 11.81
C LYS A 146 -5.67 -4.52 11.94
N GLY A 147 -6.96 -4.65 12.26
CA GLY A 147 -7.84 -3.50 12.47
C GLY A 147 -7.98 -2.58 11.25
N HIS A 148 -8.10 -1.27 11.50
CA HIS A 148 -8.18 -0.24 10.48
C HIS A 148 -6.77 0.22 10.08
N LEU A 149 -6.48 0.27 8.78
CA LEU A 149 -5.20 0.80 8.30
C LEU A 149 -5.22 2.31 8.37
N VAL A 150 -4.19 2.85 9.04
CA VAL A 150 -3.89 4.27 9.09
C VAL A 150 -2.43 4.48 8.75
N GLU A 151 -2.16 5.62 8.15
CA GLU A 151 -0.82 6.18 8.08
C GLU A 151 -0.35 6.58 9.49
N ARG A 152 0.95 6.48 9.73
CA ARG A 152 1.56 6.95 10.98
C ARG A 152 2.54 8.08 10.69
N ASN A 153 2.21 9.28 11.16
CA ASN A 153 3.10 10.43 11.09
C ASN A 153 4.06 10.42 12.30
N PRO A 154 5.40 10.29 12.10
CA PRO A 154 6.37 10.26 13.19
C PRO A 154 6.83 11.66 13.63
N VAL A 155 6.33 12.74 13.02
CA VAL A 155 6.64 14.14 13.32
C VAL A 155 5.40 14.91 13.78
N GLU A 156 5.60 16.06 14.43
CA GLU A 156 4.51 16.90 14.98
C GLU A 156 3.93 17.88 13.95
N VAL A 157 3.98 17.53 12.67
CA VAL A 157 3.57 18.40 11.56
C VAL A 157 2.31 17.83 10.90
N ARG A 158 1.15 18.31 11.34
CA ARG A 158 -0.18 17.78 10.95
C ARG A 158 -0.56 18.03 9.49
N GLN A 159 0.14 18.88 8.74
CA GLN A 159 -0.13 19.02 7.31
C GLN A 159 0.53 17.93 6.46
N LEU A 160 1.52 17.21 7.00
CA LEU A 160 2.17 16.11 6.30
C LEU A 160 1.31 14.86 6.48
N HIS A 161 0.50 14.54 5.47
CA HIS A 161 -0.29 13.33 5.42
C HIS A 161 -0.55 12.88 3.98
N LEU A 162 -0.83 11.59 3.81
CA LEU A 162 -1.39 11.07 2.57
C LEU A 162 -2.78 11.66 2.30
N PRO A 163 -3.19 11.75 1.02
CA PRO A 163 -4.59 11.96 0.69
C PRO A 163 -5.45 10.87 1.34
N ALA A 164 -6.53 11.25 2.04
CA ALA A 164 -7.39 10.33 2.79
C ALA A 164 -7.86 9.12 1.97
N ARG A 165 -8.10 9.35 0.68
CA ARG A 165 -8.47 8.32 -0.29
C ARG A 165 -7.48 7.16 -0.37
N VAL A 166 -6.19 7.39 -0.20
CA VAL A 166 -5.17 6.32 -0.23
C VAL A 166 -5.46 5.32 0.88
N CYS A 167 -5.62 5.80 2.12
CA CYS A 167 -5.97 4.96 3.27
C CYS A 167 -7.34 4.29 3.10
N GLN A 168 -8.33 4.97 2.52
CA GLN A 168 -9.62 4.36 2.19
C GLN A 168 -9.48 3.19 1.20
N GLN A 169 -8.68 3.34 0.15
CA GLN A 169 -8.45 2.30 -0.85
C GLN A 169 -7.70 1.10 -0.27
N LEU A 170 -6.74 1.31 0.64
CA LEU A 170 -6.06 0.22 1.35
C LEU A 170 -7.05 -0.59 2.20
N ASN A 171 -7.92 0.09 2.96
CA ASN A 171 -8.94 -0.59 3.76
C ASN A 171 -9.97 -1.31 2.88
N ALA A 172 -10.38 -0.71 1.76
CA ALA A 172 -11.28 -1.34 0.78
C ALA A 172 -10.66 -2.59 0.15
N SER A 173 -9.37 -2.53 -0.20
CA SER A 173 -8.60 -3.67 -0.72
C SER A 173 -8.60 -4.83 0.28
N ARG A 174 -8.32 -4.55 1.56
CA ARG A 174 -8.38 -5.56 2.62
C ARG A 174 -9.79 -6.13 2.78
N GLY A 175 -10.81 -5.28 2.80
CA GLY A 175 -12.21 -5.71 2.85
C GLY A 175 -12.55 -6.66 1.71
N ARG A 176 -12.05 -6.38 0.50
CA ARG A 176 -12.24 -7.27 -0.66
C ARG A 176 -11.54 -8.62 -0.50
N LEU A 177 -10.33 -8.65 0.03
CA LEU A 177 -9.63 -9.92 0.34
C LEU A 177 -10.45 -10.78 1.29
N ARG A 178 -11.04 -10.18 2.33
CA ARG A 178 -11.93 -10.88 3.26
C ARG A 178 -13.14 -11.50 2.55
N THR A 179 -13.80 -10.72 1.68
CA THR A 179 -14.94 -11.23 0.89
C THR A 179 -14.55 -12.37 -0.03
N ILE A 180 -13.39 -12.28 -0.72
CA ILE A 180 -12.91 -13.33 -1.61
C ILE A 180 -12.59 -14.60 -0.84
N LEU A 181 -11.93 -14.47 0.32
CA LEU A 181 -11.59 -15.61 1.17
C LEU A 181 -12.85 -16.34 1.64
N HIS A 182 -13.82 -15.59 2.18
CA HIS A 182 -15.10 -16.14 2.62
C HIS A 182 -15.81 -16.86 1.46
N THR A 183 -15.98 -16.18 0.33
CA THR A 183 -16.64 -16.78 -0.85
C THR A 183 -15.94 -18.05 -1.29
N SER A 184 -14.61 -18.03 -1.39
CA SER A 184 -13.83 -19.15 -1.91
C SER A 184 -13.85 -20.38 -0.98
N LEU A 185 -13.94 -20.18 0.33
CA LEU A 185 -14.05 -21.29 1.30
C LEU A 185 -15.47 -21.87 1.35
N PHE A 186 -16.50 -21.03 1.23
CA PHE A 186 -17.89 -21.45 1.49
C PHE A 186 -18.76 -21.68 0.26
N GLU A 187 -18.32 -21.32 -0.95
CA GLU A 187 -19.07 -21.59 -2.19
C GLU A 187 -19.30 -23.09 -2.40
N ALA A 188 -18.30 -23.92 -2.09
CA ALA A 188 -18.42 -25.38 -2.13
C ALA A 188 -19.47 -25.92 -1.15
N VAL A 189 -19.52 -25.34 0.06
CA VAL A 189 -20.51 -25.68 1.09
C VAL A 189 -21.91 -25.26 0.65
N ALA A 190 -22.06 -24.01 0.17
CA ALA A 190 -23.34 -23.49 -0.31
C ALA A 190 -23.90 -24.34 -1.45
N SER A 191 -23.04 -24.77 -2.38
CA SER A 191 -23.42 -25.72 -3.43
C SER A 191 -23.94 -27.04 -2.85
N LEU A 192 -23.21 -27.67 -1.93
CA LEU A 192 -23.66 -28.94 -1.31
C LEU A 192 -24.99 -28.82 -0.56
N VAL A 193 -25.20 -27.71 0.16
CA VAL A 193 -26.44 -27.45 0.87
C VAL A 193 -27.61 -27.27 -0.11
N SER A 194 -27.37 -26.60 -1.24
CA SER A 194 -28.43 -26.25 -2.20
C SER A 194 -28.87 -27.43 -3.07
N ILE A 195 -27.93 -28.27 -3.51
CA ILE A 195 -28.22 -29.33 -4.50
C ILE A 195 -27.95 -30.75 -4.00
N GLY A 196 -27.39 -30.92 -2.79
CA GLY A 196 -27.08 -32.24 -2.26
C GLY A 196 -28.33 -33.00 -1.84
N ASP A 197 -28.53 -34.18 -2.42
CA ASP A 197 -29.59 -35.14 -2.08
C ASP A 197 -29.07 -36.37 -1.31
N CYS A 198 -27.74 -36.55 -1.29
CA CYS A 198 -27.10 -37.69 -0.64
C CYS A 198 -27.10 -37.59 0.90
N PRO A 199 -27.14 -38.75 1.61
CA PRO A 199 -27.07 -38.79 3.08
C PRO A 199 -25.76 -38.25 3.67
N CYS A 200 -24.68 -38.24 2.89
CA CYS A 200 -23.36 -37.82 3.36
C CYS A 200 -23.11 -36.31 3.35
N LYS A 201 -24.04 -35.50 2.82
CA LYS A 201 -23.87 -34.03 2.72
C LYS A 201 -23.71 -33.35 4.07
N GLU A 202 -24.51 -33.76 5.05
CA GLU A 202 -24.49 -33.17 6.40
C GLU A 202 -23.17 -33.47 7.10
N LEU A 203 -22.72 -34.73 7.00
CA LEU A 203 -21.43 -35.14 7.51
C LEU A 203 -20.29 -34.37 6.82
N ALA A 204 -20.30 -34.27 5.50
CA ALA A 204 -19.25 -33.58 4.76
C ALA A 204 -19.12 -32.09 5.15
N VAL A 205 -20.26 -31.38 5.26
CA VAL A 205 -20.29 -29.98 5.68
C VAL A 205 -19.82 -29.85 7.13
N PHE A 206 -20.34 -30.67 8.04
CA PHE A 206 -19.95 -30.64 9.45
C PHE A 206 -18.46 -30.89 9.64
N GLU A 207 -17.92 -31.91 8.97
CA GLU A 207 -16.51 -32.30 9.08
C GLU A 207 -15.59 -31.25 8.46
N TYR A 208 -16.02 -30.58 7.38
CA TYR A 208 -15.28 -29.46 6.80
C TYR A 208 -15.20 -28.27 7.76
N LEU A 209 -16.34 -27.85 8.33
CA LEU A 209 -16.39 -26.77 9.31
C LEU A 209 -15.63 -27.12 10.60
N ARG A 210 -15.71 -28.38 11.04
CA ARG A 210 -14.95 -28.88 12.18
C ARG A 210 -13.45 -28.81 11.94
N GLU A 211 -12.99 -29.16 10.74
CA GLU A 211 -11.58 -29.07 10.39
C GLU A 211 -11.12 -27.61 10.29
N LEU A 212 -11.91 -26.72 9.67
CA LEU A 212 -11.65 -25.27 9.70
C LEU A 212 -11.65 -24.71 11.14
N LYS A 213 -12.45 -25.28 12.05
CA LYS A 213 -12.45 -24.89 13.46
C LYS A 213 -11.17 -25.34 14.16
N ARG A 214 -10.67 -26.54 13.87
CA ARG A 214 -9.44 -27.09 14.43
C ARG A 214 -8.23 -26.19 14.15
N ILE A 215 -8.17 -25.63 12.95
CA ILE A 215 -7.12 -24.67 12.52
C ILE A 215 -7.46 -23.21 12.85
N GLU A 216 -8.46 -22.97 13.71
CA GLU A 216 -8.85 -21.63 14.16
C GLU A 216 -9.23 -20.65 13.03
N VAL A 217 -9.85 -21.15 11.96
CA VAL A 217 -10.39 -20.34 10.85
C VAL A 217 -11.90 -20.14 10.98
N TRP A 218 -12.61 -21.07 11.62
CA TRP A 218 -14.06 -20.99 11.81
C TRP A 218 -14.45 -20.52 13.24
N PRO A 219 -15.47 -19.67 13.42
CA PRO A 219 -16.19 -18.87 12.42
C PRO A 219 -15.30 -17.77 11.80
N LEU A 220 -15.37 -17.60 10.48
CA LEU A 220 -14.42 -16.77 9.74
C LEU A 220 -14.59 -15.28 10.07
N GLU A 221 -15.82 -14.84 10.28
CA GLU A 221 -16.19 -13.46 10.58
C GLU A 221 -15.59 -12.99 11.91
N ASP A 222 -15.51 -13.89 12.89
CA ASP A 222 -14.92 -13.60 14.20
C ASP A 222 -13.40 -13.56 14.09
N VAL A 223 -12.81 -14.54 13.40
CA VAL A 223 -11.36 -14.59 13.18
C VAL A 223 -10.88 -13.35 12.42
N MET A 224 -11.63 -12.87 11.43
CA MET A 224 -11.29 -11.70 10.62
C MET A 224 -11.24 -10.37 11.40
N LYS A 225 -11.77 -10.31 12.63
CA LYS A 225 -11.68 -9.12 13.50
C LYS A 225 -10.27 -8.94 14.05
N ASP A 226 -9.64 -10.03 14.46
CA ASP A 226 -8.38 -10.03 15.23
C ASP A 226 -7.18 -10.63 14.49
N ALA A 227 -7.42 -11.35 13.39
CA ALA A 227 -6.38 -11.93 12.54
C ALA A 227 -6.13 -11.07 11.29
N SER A 228 -4.87 -11.03 10.86
CA SER A 228 -4.52 -10.49 9.55
C SER A 228 -4.95 -11.45 8.43
N ILE A 229 -4.97 -11.02 7.17
CA ILE A 229 -5.20 -11.94 6.05
C ILE A 229 -4.11 -13.01 6.04
N SER A 230 -2.85 -12.62 6.20
CA SER A 230 -1.71 -13.55 6.26
C SER A 230 -1.85 -14.58 7.39
N ASP A 231 -2.26 -14.16 8.59
CA ASP A 231 -2.47 -15.06 9.73
C ASP A 231 -3.48 -16.17 9.36
N ILE A 232 -4.56 -15.82 8.66
CA ILE A 232 -5.59 -16.77 8.24
C ILE A 232 -5.04 -17.69 7.14
N LEU A 233 -4.30 -17.15 6.17
CA LEU A 233 -3.70 -17.95 5.09
C LEU A 233 -2.66 -18.95 5.61
N GLU A 234 -1.91 -18.58 6.65
CA GLU A 234 -0.97 -19.47 7.36
C GLU A 234 -1.73 -20.59 8.07
N ARG A 235 -2.82 -20.29 8.79
CA ARG A 235 -3.66 -21.32 9.42
C ARG A 235 -4.26 -22.31 8.41
N LEU A 236 -4.61 -21.85 7.21
CA LEU A 236 -5.12 -22.71 6.14
C LEU A 236 -4.09 -23.72 5.64
N ASP A 237 -2.78 -23.52 5.86
CA ASP A 237 -1.76 -24.53 5.56
C ASP A 237 -1.88 -25.77 6.43
N ASP A 238 -2.45 -25.62 7.63
CA ASP A 238 -2.65 -26.73 8.55
C ASP A 238 -3.89 -27.57 8.24
N PHE A 239 -4.69 -27.21 7.22
CA PHE A 239 -5.90 -27.95 6.85
C PHE A 239 -5.56 -29.36 6.36
N ASP A 240 -6.08 -30.41 7.01
CA ASP A 240 -5.89 -31.80 6.59
C ASP A 240 -7.23 -32.52 6.42
N GLN A 241 -7.57 -32.82 5.16
CA GLN A 241 -8.77 -33.56 4.79
C GLN A 241 -8.84 -34.97 5.41
N LYS A 242 -7.72 -35.55 5.86
CA LYS A 242 -7.70 -36.84 6.56
C LYS A 242 -8.40 -36.80 7.92
N ASN A 243 -8.51 -35.62 8.54
CA ASN A 243 -9.23 -35.42 9.80
C ASN A 243 -10.76 -35.37 9.61
N MET A 244 -11.24 -35.33 8.37
CA MET A 244 -12.67 -35.35 8.04
C MET A 244 -13.18 -36.79 7.98
N ARG A 245 -14.13 -37.11 8.85
CA ARG A 245 -14.82 -38.41 8.81
C ARG A 245 -15.61 -38.53 7.50
N ARG A 246 -15.71 -39.77 7.01
CA ARG A 246 -16.52 -40.14 5.85
C ARG A 246 -17.48 -41.24 6.25
N LEU A 247 -18.65 -41.28 5.62
CA LEU A 247 -19.50 -42.46 5.71
C LEU A 247 -18.74 -43.64 5.09
N LYS A 248 -18.70 -44.76 5.81
CA LYS A 248 -18.14 -46.00 5.28
C LYS A 248 -19.17 -46.60 4.32
N ASP A 249 -18.74 -46.89 3.10
CA ASP A 249 -19.56 -47.55 2.09
C ASP A 249 -19.84 -49.00 2.51
N GLU A 250 -20.88 -49.22 3.32
CA GLU A 250 -21.54 -50.53 3.40
C GLU A 250 -22.87 -50.55 2.63
N GLU A 251 -23.44 -49.37 2.31
CA GLU A 251 -24.74 -49.24 1.61
C GLU A 251 -24.68 -48.39 0.32
N PHE A 252 -23.54 -47.82 -0.03
CA PHE A 252 -23.38 -47.02 -1.25
C PHE A 252 -22.64 -47.83 -2.31
N ASP A 253 -23.39 -48.34 -3.29
CA ASP A 253 -22.85 -48.80 -4.57
C ASP A 253 -22.02 -47.65 -5.16
N GLY A 254 -20.70 -47.84 -5.23
CA GLY A 254 -19.69 -46.84 -5.63
C GLY A 254 -19.80 -46.35 -7.08
N SER A 255 -20.96 -46.47 -7.70
CA SER A 255 -21.25 -46.12 -9.10
C SER A 255 -21.73 -44.68 -9.30
N ARG A 256 -22.09 -43.94 -8.23
CA ARG A 256 -22.51 -42.53 -8.34
C ARG A 256 -21.45 -41.56 -7.82
N PHE A 257 -21.01 -40.66 -8.70
CA PHE A 257 -20.17 -39.52 -8.33
C PHE A 257 -20.89 -38.66 -7.28
N CYS A 258 -20.44 -38.73 -6.03
CA CYS A 258 -20.99 -37.93 -4.94
C CYS A 258 -20.20 -36.63 -4.79
N ALA A 259 -20.88 -35.48 -4.86
CA ALA A 259 -20.26 -34.16 -4.70
C ALA A 259 -19.58 -33.96 -3.33
N CYS A 260 -19.94 -34.75 -2.32
CA CYS A 260 -19.35 -34.75 -0.98
C CYS A 260 -17.95 -35.37 -0.94
N SER A 261 -17.62 -36.21 -1.93
CA SER A 261 -16.30 -36.85 -2.08
C SER A 261 -15.26 -35.94 -2.74
N ARG A 262 -15.61 -34.67 -2.99
CA ARG A 262 -14.68 -33.67 -3.52
C ARG A 262 -13.42 -33.54 -2.65
N SER A 263 -12.33 -33.10 -3.27
CA SER A 263 -11.14 -32.74 -2.50
C SER A 263 -11.33 -31.38 -1.83
N TRP A 264 -11.70 -31.40 -0.56
CA TRP A 264 -11.76 -30.20 0.28
C TRP A 264 -10.39 -29.55 0.46
N ALA A 265 -9.32 -30.33 0.46
CA ALA A 265 -7.96 -29.80 0.43
C ALA A 265 -7.70 -28.94 -0.82
N VAL A 266 -8.21 -29.36 -1.99
CA VAL A 266 -8.12 -28.54 -3.22
C VAL A 266 -8.93 -27.25 -3.08
N VAL A 267 -10.13 -27.29 -2.50
CA VAL A 267 -10.95 -26.08 -2.26
C VAL A 267 -10.19 -25.08 -1.38
N VAL A 268 -9.64 -25.53 -0.26
CA VAL A 268 -8.88 -24.69 0.67
C VAL A 268 -7.63 -24.11 0.01
N ASN A 269 -6.86 -24.94 -0.70
CA ASN A 269 -5.65 -24.49 -1.40
C ASN A 269 -5.95 -23.47 -2.52
N GLN A 270 -7.04 -23.66 -3.26
CA GLN A 270 -7.48 -22.71 -4.27
C GLN A 270 -7.91 -21.37 -3.65
N ALA A 271 -8.66 -21.41 -2.54
CA ALA A 271 -9.03 -20.21 -1.79
C ALA A 271 -7.79 -19.46 -1.30
N LYS A 272 -6.83 -20.17 -0.69
CA LYS A 272 -5.57 -19.61 -0.22
C LYS A 272 -4.80 -18.92 -1.35
N LYS A 273 -4.55 -19.65 -2.45
CA LYS A 273 -3.80 -19.15 -3.60
C LYS A 273 -4.46 -17.91 -4.19
N ARG A 274 -5.79 -17.98 -4.42
CA ARG A 274 -6.56 -16.87 -4.99
C ARG A 274 -6.45 -15.60 -4.16
N VAL A 275 -6.45 -15.70 -2.84
CA VAL A 275 -6.35 -14.54 -1.94
C VAL A 275 -4.90 -14.03 -1.87
N ALA A 276 -3.92 -14.93 -1.76
CA ALA A 276 -2.49 -14.58 -1.67
C ALA A 276 -1.96 -13.80 -2.88
N GLU A 277 -2.49 -14.11 -4.07
CA GLU A 277 -2.09 -13.54 -5.36
C GLU A 277 -3.03 -12.43 -5.84
N TYR A 278 -4.06 -12.06 -5.07
CA TYR A 278 -5.09 -11.12 -5.55
C TYR A 278 -4.59 -9.68 -5.71
N PHE A 279 -3.82 -9.17 -4.76
CA PHE A 279 -3.47 -7.76 -4.68
C PHE A 279 -1.96 -7.55 -4.57
N ASP A 280 -1.41 -6.74 -5.47
CA ASP A 280 0.03 -6.49 -5.55
C ASP A 280 0.47 -5.28 -4.71
N GLY A 281 -0.46 -4.51 -4.14
CA GLY A 281 -0.20 -3.17 -3.59
C GLY A 281 -0.85 -2.09 -4.47
N LEU A 282 -0.86 -0.83 -4.00
CA LEU A 282 -1.30 0.31 -4.82
C LEU A 282 -0.20 0.72 -5.81
N CYS A 283 -0.59 1.35 -6.91
CA CYS A 283 0.29 1.80 -7.98
C CYS A 283 0.19 3.32 -8.16
N LEU A 284 1.30 4.03 -7.91
CA LEU A 284 1.37 5.49 -8.06
C LEU A 284 1.05 5.94 -9.49
N ASP A 285 1.56 5.23 -10.51
CA ASP A 285 1.28 5.58 -11.91
C ASP A 285 -0.20 5.47 -12.26
N CYS A 286 -0.91 4.47 -11.71
CA CYS A 286 -2.36 4.35 -11.87
C CYS A 286 -3.10 5.49 -11.15
N MET A 287 -2.64 5.84 -9.95
CA MET A 287 -3.22 6.96 -9.18
C MET A 287 -3.04 8.28 -9.92
N ASP A 288 -1.86 8.54 -10.46
CA ASP A 288 -1.53 9.76 -11.20
C ASP A 288 -2.24 9.88 -12.54
N LYS A 289 -2.42 8.77 -13.26
CA LYS A 289 -3.23 8.76 -14.49
C LYS A 289 -4.70 9.07 -14.22
N THR A 290 -5.19 8.69 -13.04
CA THR A 290 -6.64 8.71 -12.74
C THR A 290 -7.07 9.88 -11.87
N LYS A 291 -6.13 10.63 -11.24
CA LYS A 291 -6.43 11.80 -10.41
C LYS A 291 -7.02 12.99 -11.17
N ASN A 292 -6.64 13.15 -12.44
CA ASN A 292 -6.98 14.33 -13.27
C ASN A 292 -8.00 14.03 -14.38
N LEU A 293 -8.71 12.89 -14.34
CA LEU A 293 -9.75 12.55 -15.33
C LEU A 293 -10.97 13.49 -15.29
N GLY A 294 -10.94 14.55 -14.46
CA GLY A 294 -12.02 15.52 -14.28
C GLY A 294 -11.98 16.73 -15.22
N GLU A 295 -10.90 17.02 -15.95
CA GLU A 295 -10.88 18.13 -16.91
C GLU A 295 -11.40 17.67 -18.28
N GLY A 296 -12.73 17.57 -18.40
CA GLY A 296 -13.44 17.42 -19.68
C GLY A 296 -13.64 15.98 -20.20
N GLY A 297 -13.34 14.95 -19.41
CA GLY A 297 -13.54 13.52 -19.76
C GLY A 297 -14.67 12.84 -18.98
N ASP A 298 -15.20 11.74 -19.55
CA ASP A 298 -16.13 10.85 -18.85
C ASP A 298 -15.33 9.85 -17.98
N GLN A 299 -15.34 10.08 -16.67
CA GLN A 299 -14.63 9.27 -15.68
C GLN A 299 -15.13 7.81 -15.64
N ASP A 300 -16.40 7.58 -15.94
CA ASP A 300 -16.96 6.23 -16.01
C ASP A 300 -16.50 5.54 -17.30
N ASP A 301 -16.41 6.27 -18.42
CA ASP A 301 -15.88 5.73 -19.68
C ASP A 301 -14.41 5.31 -19.53
N ASP A 302 -13.57 6.17 -18.94
CA ASP A 302 -12.15 5.86 -18.69
C ASP A 302 -11.97 4.66 -17.76
N TYR A 303 -12.88 4.47 -16.80
CA TYR A 303 -12.89 3.30 -15.93
C TYR A 303 -13.31 2.02 -16.69
N TRP A 304 -14.42 2.05 -17.44
CA TRP A 304 -14.97 0.86 -18.10
C TRP A 304 -14.18 0.44 -19.35
N HIS A 305 -13.53 1.39 -20.03
CA HIS A 305 -12.85 1.15 -21.30
C HIS A 305 -11.32 1.04 -21.18
N TYR A 306 -10.74 1.17 -19.98
CA TYR A 306 -9.29 1.06 -19.77
C TYR A 306 -8.72 -0.24 -20.36
N TRP A 307 -9.34 -1.39 -20.05
CA TRP A 307 -8.92 -2.69 -20.58
C TRP A 307 -8.99 -2.73 -22.11
N LYS A 308 -10.07 -2.21 -22.71
CA LYS A 308 -10.25 -2.18 -24.17
C LYS A 308 -9.17 -1.31 -24.85
N ARG A 309 -8.69 -0.27 -24.17
CA ARG A 309 -7.71 0.68 -24.69
C ARG A 309 -6.27 0.18 -24.58
N TYR A 310 -5.93 -0.53 -23.51
CA TYR A 310 -4.54 -0.88 -23.19
C TYR A 310 -4.23 -2.37 -23.16
N SER A 311 -5.26 -3.24 -23.19
CA SER A 311 -5.16 -4.71 -23.13
C SER A 311 -4.43 -5.29 -21.91
N ARG A 312 -3.96 -4.42 -20.99
CA ARG A 312 -3.24 -4.73 -19.76
C ARG A 312 -3.48 -3.60 -18.75
N TYR A 313 -3.65 -3.97 -17.48
CA TYR A 313 -3.91 -3.00 -16.40
C TYR A 313 -2.66 -2.21 -15.99
N ASP A 314 -1.49 -2.83 -16.09
CA ASP A 314 -0.18 -2.25 -15.77
C ASP A 314 0.48 -1.55 -16.97
N SER A 315 -0.26 -1.33 -18.07
CA SER A 315 0.29 -0.67 -19.25
C SER A 315 0.81 0.74 -18.89
N LYS A 316 2.08 0.99 -19.24
CA LYS A 316 2.81 2.23 -18.93
C LYS A 316 2.98 2.50 -17.43
N CYS A 317 3.02 1.48 -16.58
CA CYS A 317 3.40 1.63 -15.17
C CYS A 317 4.85 1.18 -14.98
N ARG A 318 5.56 1.78 -14.02
CA ARG A 318 6.92 1.44 -13.60
C ARG A 318 7.00 0.09 -12.90
N ILE A 319 5.85 -0.42 -12.46
CA ILE A 319 5.70 -1.68 -11.72
C ILE A 319 4.68 -2.57 -12.41
N MET A 320 4.88 -3.88 -12.30
CA MET A 320 3.91 -4.88 -12.77
C MET A 320 2.80 -5.06 -11.74
N HIS A 321 1.56 -5.21 -12.22
CA HIS A 321 0.42 -5.51 -11.37
C HIS A 321 -0.82 -5.98 -12.14
N GLY A 322 -1.75 -6.63 -11.43
CA GLY A 322 -3.02 -7.07 -12.00
C GLY A 322 -4.13 -6.00 -12.01
N GLN A 323 -5.32 -6.44 -12.44
CA GLN A 323 -6.56 -5.66 -12.37
C GLN A 323 -6.88 -5.14 -10.96
N PRO A 324 -6.71 -5.93 -9.86
CA PRO A 324 -7.11 -5.46 -8.54
C PRO A 324 -6.30 -4.25 -8.09
N THR A 325 -4.99 -4.25 -8.32
CA THR A 325 -4.13 -3.09 -8.05
C THR A 325 -4.59 -1.85 -8.82
N TRP A 326 -4.88 -1.98 -10.12
CA TRP A 326 -5.40 -0.86 -10.91
C TRP A 326 -6.73 -0.33 -10.34
N TYR A 327 -7.66 -1.23 -10.00
CA TYR A 327 -8.98 -0.88 -9.46
C TYR A 327 -8.89 -0.09 -8.16
N PHE A 328 -8.08 -0.55 -7.20
CA PHE A 328 -7.91 0.14 -5.92
C PHE A 328 -7.00 1.37 -6.01
N SER A 329 -6.18 1.48 -7.06
CA SER A 329 -5.39 2.67 -7.34
C SER A 329 -6.16 3.75 -8.10
N PHE A 330 -7.44 3.51 -8.44
CA PHE A 330 -8.24 4.43 -9.23
C PHE A 330 -8.71 5.66 -8.40
N MET A 331 -8.19 6.83 -8.77
CA MET A 331 -8.44 8.10 -8.09
C MET A 331 -9.59 8.93 -8.70
N GLY A 332 -10.15 8.50 -9.84
CA GLY A 332 -11.14 9.28 -10.58
C GLY A 332 -12.54 9.34 -9.98
N ARG A 333 -13.01 8.33 -9.24
CA ARG A 333 -14.38 8.33 -8.69
C ARG A 333 -14.56 9.47 -7.69
N ARG A 334 -15.38 10.48 -7.95
CA ARG A 334 -15.81 11.43 -6.89
C ARG A 334 -16.25 10.65 -5.66
N GLU A 335 -15.90 11.14 -4.47
CA GLU A 335 -16.71 10.84 -3.29
C GLU A 335 -18.14 11.11 -3.73
N LYS A 336 -19.00 10.08 -3.77
CA LYS A 336 -20.42 10.35 -3.87
C LYS A 336 -20.72 11.18 -2.62
N GLY A 337 -20.73 12.50 -2.76
CA GLY A 337 -21.62 13.33 -1.98
C GLY A 337 -22.94 12.57 -1.96
N GLY A 338 -23.48 12.36 -0.77
CA GLY A 338 -24.68 11.57 -0.57
C GLY A 338 -25.75 11.92 -1.60
N LEU A 339 -26.70 11.02 -1.79
CA LEU A 339 -27.80 11.08 -2.75
C LEU A 339 -28.73 12.32 -2.64
N VAL A 340 -28.30 13.43 -2.05
CA VAL A 340 -28.95 14.73 -2.02
C VAL A 340 -27.91 15.84 -2.13
N ALA A 341 -27.61 16.28 -3.35
CA ALA A 341 -27.01 17.60 -3.62
C ALA A 341 -27.55 18.06 -4.98
N GLY A 342 -28.79 18.54 -4.96
CA GLY A 342 -29.52 18.92 -6.16
C GLY A 342 -31.01 19.14 -5.91
N LEU A 343 -31.34 19.95 -4.90
CA LEU A 343 -32.53 20.78 -4.94
C LEU A 343 -32.01 22.21 -4.78
N GLU A 344 -31.75 22.84 -5.92
CA GLU A 344 -32.57 23.92 -6.46
C GLU A 344 -32.01 25.27 -6.00
N ASP A 345 -31.16 25.85 -6.85
CA ASP A 345 -31.17 27.30 -7.03
C ASP A 345 -32.47 27.63 -7.78
N GLU A 346 -33.39 28.34 -7.14
CA GLU A 346 -34.29 29.31 -7.79
C GLU A 346 -35.08 30.12 -6.74
N LYS A 347 -34.49 31.23 -6.27
CA LYS A 347 -35.07 32.59 -6.35
C LYS A 347 -34.10 33.66 -5.87
#